data_AF-A0A351SFK1-F1
#
_entry.id   AF-A0A351SFK1-F1
#
_cell.length_a   1.000
_cell.length_b   1.000
_cell.length_c   1.000
_cell.angle_alpha   90.00
_cell.angle_beta   90.00
_cell.angle_gamma   90.00
#
_symmetry.space_group_name_H-M   'P 1'
#
loop_
_entity.id
_entity.type
_entity.pdbx_description
1 polymer ?
#
loop_
_entity_poly.entity_id
_entity_poly.type
_entity_poly.pdbx_seq_one_letter_code
_entity_poly.pdbx_strand_id
1 'polypeptide(L)'
;MFPVNTLMSDMGFHSVDPVVSTAAVTEATLLHCPQCLEEWRKNGIEYFGAYTTPSYKLMCKDAVDNLSDIKGRKMRSAGSVFGNWAKTMEGIPVSMPNAEAYEALERGQLDCIIGSSAWLKTLSLWDMVKYVVEEPMGAYMGGAIIDFNTDVWAGFSPKEKEVILRETPAALIRIAFGYVKDEDEVAKLAKEKGVNFVPSNPELSALKSQFTEELNVSQAEVAKKRGVKDPEAVIDAILKSLEKWEKIVAEVGYDQDKLADRLYTEVFSKIKY
;
A
#
# COMPACT_ATOMS: atom_id res chain seq x y z
N MET A 1 -15.66 -5.52 -8.88
CA MET A 1 -15.19 -5.18 -7.51
C MET A 1 -14.49 -6.41 -6.97
N PHE A 2 -13.34 -6.24 -6.31
CA PHE A 2 -12.51 -7.32 -5.77
C PHE A 2 -12.63 -7.35 -4.25
N PRO A 3 -13.78 -7.76 -3.66
CA PRO A 3 -14.01 -7.69 -2.22
C PRO A 3 -12.96 -8.41 -1.38
N VAL A 4 -12.42 -9.55 -1.84
CA VAL A 4 -11.40 -10.29 -1.10
C VAL A 4 -10.06 -9.57 -1.17
N ASN A 5 -9.59 -9.17 -2.35
CA ASN A 5 -8.32 -8.45 -2.46
C ASN A 5 -8.38 -7.03 -1.86
N THR A 6 -9.56 -6.41 -1.77
CA THR A 6 -9.72 -5.13 -1.05
C THR A 6 -9.32 -5.28 0.42
N LEU A 7 -9.51 -6.46 1.02
CA LEU A 7 -9.08 -6.73 2.39
C LEU A 7 -7.55 -6.62 2.54
N MET A 8 -6.77 -7.00 1.52
CA MET A 8 -5.31 -6.80 1.51
C MET A 8 -4.94 -5.33 1.69
N SER A 9 -5.63 -4.44 0.97
CA SER A 9 -5.44 -2.99 1.10
C SER A 9 -5.94 -2.46 2.43
N ASP A 10 -7.04 -3.00 2.95
CA ASP A 10 -7.64 -2.55 4.20
C ASP A 10 -6.79 -2.89 5.44
N MET A 11 -5.89 -3.87 5.34
CA MET A 11 -4.89 -4.17 6.38
C MET A 11 -3.68 -3.22 6.36
N GLY A 12 -3.73 -2.14 5.56
CA GLY A 12 -2.65 -1.17 5.30
C GLY A 12 -1.84 -0.69 6.52
N PHE A 13 -2.51 -0.54 7.67
CA PHE A 13 -1.91 -0.01 8.89
C PHE A 13 -0.97 -0.98 9.63
N HIS A 14 -0.94 -2.26 9.22
CA HIS A 14 0.01 -3.25 9.76
C HIS A 14 1.40 -3.18 9.16
N SER A 15 1.63 -2.32 8.17
CA SER A 15 2.96 -2.19 7.60
C SER A 15 3.29 -0.77 7.20
N VAL A 16 4.58 -0.48 7.29
CA VAL A 16 5.21 0.78 6.90
C VAL A 16 6.38 0.57 5.93
N ASP A 17 6.83 -0.67 5.72
CA ASP A 17 7.96 -1.02 4.87
C ASP A 17 7.45 -1.64 3.55
N PRO A 18 7.64 -0.95 2.41
CA PRO A 18 7.16 -1.44 1.13
C PRO A 18 7.84 -2.74 0.67
N VAL A 19 9.07 -3.02 1.10
CA VAL A 19 9.78 -4.26 0.72
C VAL A 19 9.17 -5.46 1.45
N VAL A 20 8.95 -5.33 2.76
CA VAL A 20 8.25 -6.35 3.57
C VAL A 20 6.85 -6.58 3.03
N SER A 21 6.07 -5.50 2.85
CA SER A 21 4.67 -5.59 2.40
C SER A 21 4.51 -6.16 1.01
N THR A 22 5.36 -5.78 0.06
CA THR A 22 5.35 -6.31 -1.31
C THR A 22 5.50 -7.82 -1.29
N ALA A 23 6.49 -8.34 -0.57
CA ALA A 23 6.75 -9.76 -0.51
C ALA A 23 5.66 -10.51 0.29
N ALA A 24 5.22 -9.95 1.42
CA ALA A 24 4.19 -10.54 2.27
C ALA A 24 2.82 -10.65 1.60
N VAL A 25 2.35 -9.58 0.95
CA VAL A 25 1.05 -9.60 0.28
C VAL A 25 1.09 -10.50 -0.96
N THR A 26 2.21 -10.52 -1.66
CA THR A 26 2.44 -11.47 -2.76
C THR A 26 2.37 -12.91 -2.25
N GLU A 27 3.07 -13.25 -1.16
CA GLU A 27 3.00 -14.59 -0.56
C GLU A 27 1.59 -14.95 -0.07
N ALA A 28 0.96 -14.07 0.70
CA ALA A 28 -0.37 -14.28 1.24
C ALA A 28 -1.39 -14.55 0.13
N THR A 29 -1.33 -13.77 -0.95
CA THR A 29 -2.23 -13.92 -2.10
C THR A 29 -1.94 -15.22 -2.86
N LEU A 30 -0.68 -15.47 -3.21
CA LEU A 30 -0.29 -16.59 -4.08
C LEU A 30 -0.33 -17.97 -3.41
N LEU A 31 -0.06 -18.05 -2.10
CA LEU A 31 0.09 -19.33 -1.40
C LEU A 31 -0.94 -19.58 -0.31
N HIS A 32 -1.44 -18.54 0.35
CA HIS A 32 -2.22 -18.69 1.59
C HIS A 32 -3.67 -18.19 1.48
N CYS A 33 -4.07 -17.65 0.33
CA CYS A 33 -5.43 -17.18 0.09
C CYS A 33 -6.00 -17.68 -1.26
N PRO A 34 -6.51 -18.93 -1.32
CA PRO A 34 -7.11 -19.46 -2.54
C PRO A 34 -8.25 -18.59 -3.09
N GLN A 35 -9.10 -18.05 -2.22
CA GLN A 35 -10.19 -17.15 -2.62
C GLN A 35 -9.69 -15.83 -3.24
N CYS A 36 -8.50 -15.36 -2.88
CA CYS A 36 -7.90 -14.17 -3.50
C CYS A 36 -7.48 -14.46 -4.95
N LEU A 37 -6.82 -15.60 -5.20
CA LEU A 37 -6.44 -16.04 -6.54
C LEU A 37 -7.65 -16.35 -7.42
N GLU A 38 -8.65 -17.03 -6.87
CA GLU A 38 -9.90 -17.31 -7.59
C GLU A 38 -10.61 -16.02 -8.01
N GLU A 39 -10.60 -15.00 -7.16
CA GLU A 39 -11.18 -13.68 -7.49
C GLU A 39 -10.46 -13.02 -8.66
N TRP A 40 -9.12 -13.04 -8.71
CA TRP A 40 -8.34 -12.56 -9.85
C TRP A 40 -8.71 -13.29 -11.14
N ARG A 41 -8.68 -14.63 -11.11
CA ARG A 41 -8.97 -15.46 -12.29
C ARG A 41 -10.40 -15.32 -12.78
N LYS A 42 -11.37 -15.17 -11.88
CA LYS A 42 -12.78 -14.93 -12.24
C LYS A 42 -12.95 -13.62 -13.02
N ASN A 43 -12.05 -12.66 -12.83
CA ASN A 43 -12.02 -11.40 -13.56
C ASN A 43 -11.06 -11.44 -14.77
N GLY A 44 -10.61 -12.63 -15.19
CA GLY A 44 -9.76 -12.82 -16.36
C GLY A 44 -8.32 -12.36 -16.15
N ILE A 45 -7.83 -12.33 -14.90
CA ILE A 45 -6.49 -11.88 -14.54
C ILE A 45 -5.72 -13.04 -13.89
N GLU A 46 -4.57 -13.38 -14.46
CA GLU A 46 -3.55 -14.21 -13.81
C GLU A 46 -2.60 -13.29 -13.04
N TYR A 47 -2.64 -13.39 -11.72
CA TYR A 47 -1.97 -12.47 -10.80
C TYR A 47 -0.54 -12.92 -10.50
N PHE A 48 0.47 -12.04 -10.52
CA PHE A 48 1.85 -12.43 -10.18
C PHE A 48 2.45 -11.69 -9.00
N GLY A 49 1.77 -10.71 -8.42
CA GLY A 49 2.23 -10.13 -7.17
C GLY A 49 1.77 -8.71 -6.95
N ALA A 50 1.97 -8.27 -5.72
CA ALA A 50 1.57 -6.94 -5.28
C ALA A 50 2.71 -5.96 -5.47
N TYR A 51 2.39 -4.72 -5.81
CA TYR A 51 3.17 -3.58 -5.35
C TYR A 51 2.53 -3.01 -4.09
N THR A 52 3.36 -2.41 -3.25
CA THR A 52 2.91 -1.69 -2.07
C THR A 52 3.64 -0.35 -1.98
N THR A 53 2.95 0.68 -1.51
CA THR A 53 3.58 1.98 -1.30
C THR A 53 4.38 1.98 0.00
N PRO A 54 5.26 2.97 0.21
CA PRO A 54 5.71 3.32 1.56
C PRO A 54 4.52 3.73 2.44
N SER A 55 4.78 3.83 3.73
CA SER A 55 3.82 4.37 4.70
C SER A 55 3.33 5.75 4.26
N TYR A 56 2.02 5.91 4.16
CA TYR A 56 1.41 7.18 3.84
C TYR A 56 1.61 8.19 4.97
N LYS A 57 1.70 9.45 4.56
CA LYS A 57 1.74 10.63 5.42
C LYS A 57 0.57 11.53 5.06
N LEU A 58 0.23 12.44 5.96
CA LEU A 58 -0.73 13.51 5.67
C LEU A 58 0.00 14.69 5.03
N MET A 59 -0.34 14.99 3.79
CA MET A 59 0.25 16.05 2.97
C MET A 59 -0.76 17.15 2.72
N CYS A 60 -0.60 18.34 3.29
CA CYS A 60 -1.57 19.43 3.24
C CYS A 60 -1.04 20.69 2.55
N LYS A 61 -1.97 21.45 1.97
CA LYS A 61 -1.70 22.80 1.45
C LYS A 61 -1.28 23.76 2.57
N ASP A 62 -2.04 23.75 3.65
CA ASP A 62 -1.87 24.65 4.80
C ASP A 62 -1.35 23.93 6.04
N ALA A 63 -0.82 24.69 7.01
CA ALA A 63 -0.22 24.20 8.25
C ALA A 63 -1.13 23.23 9.01
N VAL A 64 -0.52 22.20 9.62
CA VAL A 64 -1.18 21.24 10.51
C VAL A 64 -0.28 21.05 11.71
N ASP A 65 -0.57 21.76 12.78
CA ASP A 65 0.22 21.72 14.02
C ASP A 65 -0.41 20.76 15.04
N ASN A 66 -1.74 20.63 15.00
CA ASN A 66 -2.52 19.82 15.94
C ASN A 66 -3.69 19.10 15.25
N LEU A 67 -4.32 18.14 15.95
CA LEU A 67 -5.43 17.35 15.42
C LEU A 67 -6.65 18.22 15.08
N SER A 68 -6.88 19.33 15.80
CA SER A 68 -8.02 20.21 15.52
C SER A 68 -7.91 20.94 14.18
N ASP A 69 -6.69 21.14 13.67
CA ASP A 69 -6.45 21.76 12.36
C ASP A 69 -6.91 20.89 11.20
N ILE A 70 -7.03 19.57 11.41
CA ILE A 70 -7.44 18.56 10.41
C ILE A 70 -8.96 18.56 10.24
N LYS A 71 -9.71 18.96 11.26
CA LYS A 71 -11.17 18.89 11.28
C LYS A 71 -11.80 19.59 10.08
N GLY A 72 -12.64 18.85 9.35
CA GLY A 72 -13.36 19.36 8.19
C GLY A 72 -12.53 19.52 6.91
N ARG A 73 -11.22 19.25 6.93
CA ARG A 73 -10.40 19.27 5.70
C ARG A 73 -10.78 18.13 4.77
N LYS A 74 -10.85 18.41 3.47
CA LYS A 74 -11.08 17.40 2.42
C LYS A 74 -9.79 16.66 2.12
N MET A 75 -9.79 15.35 2.35
CA MET A 75 -8.60 14.52 2.29
C MET A 75 -8.73 13.47 1.22
N ARG A 76 -7.78 13.44 0.28
CA ARG A 76 -7.70 12.30 -0.63
C ARG A 76 -7.42 11.04 0.17
N SER A 77 -8.22 10.01 -0.08
CA SER A 77 -8.06 8.69 0.54
C SER A 77 -8.01 7.58 -0.51
N ALA A 78 -7.13 6.59 -0.31
CA ALA A 78 -7.12 5.37 -1.13
C ALA A 78 -8.02 4.30 -0.49
N GLY A 79 -9.10 3.90 -1.16
CA GLY A 79 -9.95 2.83 -0.63
C GLY A 79 -10.60 3.15 0.73
N SER A 80 -11.17 2.12 1.36
CA SER A 80 -11.99 2.26 2.57
C SER A 80 -11.19 2.56 3.82
N VAL A 81 -10.08 1.87 4.06
CA VAL A 81 -9.32 2.05 5.31
C VAL A 81 -8.82 3.48 5.48
N PHE A 82 -8.23 4.08 4.44
CA PHE A 82 -7.77 5.46 4.50
C PHE A 82 -8.92 6.47 4.50
N GLY A 83 -10.06 6.12 3.90
CA GLY A 83 -11.27 6.93 3.97
C GLY A 83 -11.87 6.95 5.38
N ASN A 84 -11.85 5.81 6.07
CA ASN A 84 -12.25 5.72 7.48
C ASN A 84 -11.23 6.43 8.37
N TRP A 85 -9.94 6.29 8.11
CA TRP A 85 -8.90 7.02 8.84
C TRP A 85 -9.08 8.53 8.73
N ALA A 86 -9.37 9.06 7.53
CA ALA A 86 -9.70 10.48 7.36
C ALA A 86 -10.89 10.91 8.23
N LYS A 87 -11.95 10.10 8.30
CA LYS A 87 -13.11 10.37 9.18
C LYS A 87 -12.74 10.30 10.66
N THR A 88 -11.89 9.34 11.05
CA THR A 88 -11.40 9.19 12.43
C THR A 88 -10.67 10.43 12.88
N MET A 89 -9.90 11.07 11.99
CA MET A 89 -9.27 12.38 12.26
C MET A 89 -10.24 13.58 12.11
N GLU A 90 -11.56 13.35 12.03
CA GLU A 90 -12.59 14.37 11.77
C GLU A 90 -12.46 15.12 10.42
N GLY A 91 -11.69 14.56 9.48
CA GLY A 91 -11.60 15.02 8.10
C GLY A 91 -12.75 14.51 7.23
N ILE A 92 -12.84 15.07 6.01
CA ILE A 92 -13.81 14.68 4.99
C ILE A 92 -13.09 13.84 3.93
N PRO A 93 -13.30 12.51 3.86
CA PRO A 93 -12.64 11.70 2.85
C PRO A 93 -13.18 11.99 1.45
N VAL A 94 -12.26 12.10 0.50
CA VAL A 94 -12.55 12.18 -0.93
C VAL A 94 -11.80 11.03 -1.61
N SER A 95 -12.54 10.00 -2.00
CA SER A 95 -11.98 8.80 -2.62
C SER A 95 -11.67 9.07 -4.09
N MET A 96 -10.39 9.04 -4.47
CA MET A 96 -9.95 9.19 -5.86
C MET A 96 -8.56 8.56 -6.10
N PRO A 97 -8.25 8.18 -7.36
CA PRO A 97 -6.89 7.82 -7.77
C PRO A 97 -5.88 8.91 -7.44
N ASN A 98 -4.64 8.53 -7.15
CA ASN A 98 -3.55 9.49 -6.87
C ASN A 98 -3.23 10.38 -8.09
N ALA A 99 -3.38 9.86 -9.31
CA ALA A 99 -3.13 10.61 -10.55
C ALA A 99 -4.05 11.85 -10.70
N GLU A 100 -5.24 11.84 -10.08
CA GLU A 100 -6.19 12.95 -10.11
C GLU A 100 -5.94 13.98 -8.99
N ALA A 101 -5.04 13.68 -8.05
CA ALA A 101 -4.87 14.48 -6.84
C ALA A 101 -4.31 15.88 -7.11
N TYR A 102 -3.44 16.04 -8.11
CA TYR A 102 -2.91 17.35 -8.52
C TYR A 102 -4.05 18.28 -8.93
N GLU A 103 -4.86 17.85 -9.91
CA GLU A 103 -5.96 18.67 -10.42
C GLU A 103 -7.04 18.93 -9.35
N ALA A 104 -7.27 17.96 -8.46
CA ALA A 104 -8.22 18.12 -7.36
C ALA A 104 -7.74 19.12 -6.30
N LEU A 105 -6.43 19.19 -6.01
CA LEU A 105 -5.84 20.24 -5.17
C LEU A 105 -5.96 21.63 -5.83
N GLU A 106 -5.70 21.69 -7.15
CA GLU A 106 -5.72 22.92 -7.95
C GLU A 106 -7.14 23.50 -7.99
N ARG A 107 -8.15 22.65 -8.22
CA ARG A 107 -9.57 23.03 -8.22
C ARG A 107 -10.16 23.24 -6.82
N GLY A 108 -9.36 23.11 -5.77
CA GLY A 108 -9.83 23.25 -4.39
C GLY A 108 -10.81 22.17 -3.93
N GLN A 109 -10.82 21.00 -4.57
CA GLN A 109 -11.58 19.83 -4.16
C GLN A 109 -10.89 19.08 -3.01
N LEU A 110 -9.58 19.27 -2.85
CA LEU A 110 -8.77 18.72 -1.77
C LEU A 110 -8.05 19.82 -1.00
N ASP A 111 -7.91 19.61 0.31
CA ASP A 111 -7.07 20.40 1.20
C ASP A 111 -5.81 19.62 1.59
N CYS A 112 -5.95 18.29 1.69
CA CYS A 112 -4.86 17.38 2.01
C CYS A 112 -4.93 16.07 1.21
N ILE A 113 -3.82 15.33 1.21
CA ILE A 113 -3.65 14.02 0.61
C ILE A 113 -3.11 13.07 1.68
N ILE A 114 -3.79 11.94 1.87
CA ILE A 114 -3.20 10.77 2.54
C ILE A 114 -2.51 9.95 1.45
N GLY A 115 -1.18 9.91 1.48
CA GLY A 115 -0.38 9.37 0.37
C GLY A 115 1.12 9.27 0.66
N SER A 116 1.86 8.69 -0.29
CA SER A 116 3.32 8.60 -0.18
C SER A 116 3.96 9.95 -0.49
N SER A 117 5.00 10.28 0.28
CA SER A 117 5.73 11.54 0.11
C SER A 117 6.45 11.63 -1.24
N ALA A 118 6.79 10.50 -1.86
CA ALA A 118 7.37 10.42 -3.20
C ALA A 118 6.55 11.18 -4.25
N TRP A 119 5.23 11.26 -4.06
CA TRP A 119 4.32 11.94 -4.99
C TRP A 119 4.49 13.46 -5.04
N LEU A 120 5.14 14.07 -4.04
CA LEU A 120 5.53 15.49 -4.10
C LEU A 120 6.34 15.79 -5.37
N LYS A 121 7.23 14.86 -5.76
CA LYS A 121 8.04 14.93 -6.98
C LYS A 121 7.31 14.33 -8.17
N THR A 122 6.87 13.07 -8.08
CA THR A 122 6.39 12.31 -9.24
C THR A 122 5.06 12.82 -9.79
N LEU A 123 4.26 13.50 -8.97
CA LEU A 123 2.99 14.12 -9.36
C LEU A 123 3.02 15.66 -9.20
N SER A 124 4.20 16.25 -9.02
CA SER A 124 4.40 17.70 -8.82
C SER A 124 3.55 18.31 -7.68
N LEU A 125 3.16 17.52 -6.67
CA LEU A 125 2.27 18.00 -5.61
C LEU A 125 2.90 19.09 -4.74
N TRP A 126 4.24 19.21 -4.73
CA TRP A 126 4.96 20.27 -4.02
C TRP A 126 4.63 21.69 -4.47
N ASP A 127 3.93 21.86 -5.60
CA ASP A 127 3.52 23.18 -6.10
C ASP A 127 2.39 23.74 -5.23
N MET A 128 1.60 22.87 -4.61
CA MET A 128 0.43 23.21 -3.78
C MET A 128 0.55 22.74 -2.33
N VAL A 129 1.09 21.55 -2.09
CA VAL A 129 1.31 20.99 -0.75
C VAL A 129 2.52 21.65 -0.11
N LYS A 130 2.36 22.25 1.07
CA LYS A 130 3.45 22.91 1.83
C LYS A 130 3.72 22.31 3.20
N TYR A 131 2.93 21.33 3.63
CA TYR A 131 3.08 20.68 4.93
C TYR A 131 2.96 19.17 4.80
N VAL A 132 3.88 18.44 5.41
CA VAL A 132 3.86 16.97 5.52
C VAL A 132 3.96 16.62 6.99
N VAL A 133 2.92 15.99 7.54
CA VAL A 133 2.93 15.47 8.92
C VAL A 133 3.65 14.13 8.94
N GLU A 134 4.73 14.04 9.71
CA GLU A 134 5.56 12.85 9.85
C GLU A 134 4.97 11.82 10.82
N GLU A 135 3.70 11.48 10.64
CA GLU A 135 3.05 10.32 11.25
C GLU A 135 2.94 9.21 10.19
N PRO A 136 3.48 7.99 10.44
CA PRO A 136 3.25 6.86 9.56
C PRO A 136 1.81 6.35 9.67
N MET A 137 1.03 6.53 8.61
CA MET A 137 -0.40 6.18 8.54
C MET A 137 -0.65 4.83 7.84
N GLY A 138 0.36 3.98 7.71
CA GLY A 138 0.24 2.67 7.05
C GLY A 138 0.44 2.73 5.54
N ALA A 139 0.70 1.58 4.93
CA ALA A 139 0.96 1.44 3.50
C ALA A 139 -0.31 1.08 2.72
N TYR A 140 -0.42 1.54 1.46
CA TYR A 140 -1.34 0.92 0.54
C TYR A 140 -0.78 -0.42 0.08
N MET A 141 -1.55 -1.48 0.31
CA MET A 141 -1.17 -2.86 0.04
C MET A 141 -2.07 -3.51 -1.01
N GLY A 142 -1.54 -4.45 -1.79
CA GLY A 142 -2.34 -5.30 -2.67
C GLY A 142 -2.66 -4.75 -4.06
N GLY A 143 -1.95 -3.73 -4.53
CA GLY A 143 -2.06 -3.31 -5.93
C GLY A 143 -1.38 -4.33 -6.85
N ALA A 144 -2.06 -4.76 -7.90
CA ALA A 144 -1.49 -5.67 -8.90
C ALA A 144 -0.60 -4.87 -9.87
N ILE A 145 0.61 -5.37 -10.19
CA ILE A 145 1.60 -4.62 -11.00
C ILE A 145 2.11 -5.38 -12.21
N ILE A 146 2.31 -6.69 -12.08
CA ILE A 146 2.72 -7.56 -13.17
C ILE A 146 1.67 -8.66 -13.21
N ASP A 147 0.73 -8.55 -14.13
CA ASP A 147 -0.37 -9.50 -14.26
C ASP A 147 -0.74 -9.63 -15.73
N PHE A 148 -1.37 -10.74 -16.09
CA PHE A 148 -1.71 -11.05 -17.48
C PHE A 148 -3.19 -11.37 -17.60
N ASN A 149 -3.76 -11.08 -18.77
CA ASN A 149 -5.05 -11.70 -19.11
C ASN A 149 -4.89 -13.23 -19.12
N THR A 150 -5.88 -13.96 -18.58
CA THR A 150 -5.80 -15.43 -18.45
C THR A 150 -5.62 -16.16 -19.77
N ASP A 151 -6.23 -15.68 -20.87
CA ASP A 151 -6.12 -16.32 -22.18
C ASP A 151 -4.74 -16.05 -22.80
N VAL A 152 -4.20 -14.84 -22.60
CA VAL A 152 -2.84 -14.48 -23.00
C VAL A 152 -1.82 -15.34 -22.23
N TRP A 153 -1.97 -15.45 -20.91
CA TRP A 153 -1.11 -16.31 -20.09
C TRP A 153 -1.15 -17.78 -20.55
N ALA A 154 -2.34 -18.29 -20.85
CA ALA A 154 -2.50 -19.65 -21.35
C ALA A 154 -1.83 -19.88 -22.71
N GLY A 155 -1.74 -18.83 -23.54
CA GLY A 155 -1.07 -18.85 -24.84
C GLY A 155 0.47 -18.84 -24.79
N PHE A 156 1.07 -18.47 -23.66
CA PHE A 156 2.53 -18.48 -23.52
C PHE A 156 3.11 -19.90 -23.52
N SER A 157 4.24 -20.06 -24.20
CA SER A 157 5.03 -21.28 -24.18
C SER A 157 5.56 -21.58 -22.77
N PRO A 158 5.88 -22.86 -22.46
CA PRO A 158 6.48 -23.21 -21.18
C PRO A 158 7.73 -22.38 -20.85
N LYS A 159 8.54 -22.01 -21.87
CA LYS A 159 9.75 -21.21 -21.65
C LYS A 159 9.45 -19.77 -21.29
N GLU A 160 8.46 -19.15 -21.93
CA GLU A 160 8.01 -17.79 -21.58
C GLU A 160 7.45 -17.75 -20.16
N LYS A 161 6.62 -18.73 -19.79
CA LYS A 161 6.10 -18.85 -18.43
C LYS A 161 7.21 -19.01 -17.40
N GLU A 162 8.20 -19.87 -17.66
CA GLU A 162 9.36 -20.07 -16.78
C GLU A 162 10.14 -18.76 -16.57
N VAL A 163 10.39 -18.00 -17.63
CA VAL A 163 11.09 -16.72 -17.55
C VAL A 163 10.29 -15.72 -16.72
N ILE A 164 8.98 -15.58 -16.97
CA ILE A 164 8.13 -14.66 -16.21
C ILE A 164 8.15 -15.01 -14.72
N LEU A 165 7.97 -16.29 -14.38
CA LEU A 165 8.01 -16.77 -12.99
C LEU A 165 9.35 -16.50 -12.31
N ARG A 166 10.46 -16.61 -13.05
CA ARG A 166 11.81 -16.39 -12.52
C ARG A 166 12.15 -14.91 -12.33
N GLU A 167 11.71 -14.05 -13.23
CA GLU A 167 12.11 -12.63 -13.24
C GLU A 167 11.15 -11.73 -12.43
N THR A 168 9.89 -12.15 -12.23
CA THR A 168 8.91 -11.34 -11.49
C THR A 168 9.36 -10.98 -10.07
N PRO A 169 9.95 -11.90 -9.26
CA PRO A 169 10.45 -11.55 -7.92
C PRO A 169 11.40 -10.34 -7.93
N ALA A 170 12.36 -10.34 -8.86
CA ALA A 170 13.33 -9.25 -8.98
C ALA A 170 12.66 -7.94 -9.40
N ALA A 171 11.67 -8.00 -10.29
CA ALA A 171 10.90 -6.83 -10.69
C ALA A 171 10.10 -6.23 -9.52
N LEU A 172 9.39 -7.05 -8.74
CA LEU A 172 8.62 -6.60 -7.58
C LEU A 172 9.51 -5.94 -6.52
N ILE A 173 10.62 -6.59 -6.15
CA ILE A 173 11.56 -6.05 -5.17
C ILE A 173 12.19 -4.74 -5.69
N ARG A 174 12.56 -4.66 -6.97
CA ARG A 174 13.09 -3.43 -7.57
C ARG A 174 12.10 -2.27 -7.48
N ILE A 175 10.80 -2.52 -7.69
CA ILE A 175 9.76 -1.50 -7.56
C ILE A 175 9.68 -1.00 -6.10
N ALA A 176 9.67 -1.91 -5.12
CA ALA A 176 9.64 -1.55 -3.71
C ALA A 176 10.87 -0.70 -3.30
N PHE A 177 12.07 -1.08 -3.75
CA PHE A 177 13.29 -0.29 -3.54
C PHE A 177 13.25 1.07 -4.25
N GLY A 178 12.64 1.14 -5.43
CA GLY A 178 12.41 2.39 -6.15
C GLY A 178 11.61 3.39 -5.31
N TYR A 179 10.55 2.92 -4.65
CA TYR A 179 9.76 3.76 -3.74
C TYR A 179 10.57 4.26 -2.54
N VAL A 180 11.38 3.40 -1.91
CA VAL A 180 12.23 3.79 -0.78
C VAL A 180 13.21 4.87 -1.20
N LYS A 181 13.89 4.66 -2.33
CA LYS A 181 14.82 5.63 -2.91
C LYS A 181 14.12 6.96 -3.22
N ASP A 182 12.93 6.92 -3.80
CA ASP A 182 12.17 8.13 -4.12
C ASP A 182 11.80 8.92 -2.86
N GLU A 183 11.45 8.26 -1.75
CA GLU A 183 11.18 8.96 -0.47
C GLU A 183 12.43 9.60 0.14
N ASP A 184 13.58 8.94 0.08
CA ASP A 184 14.85 9.49 0.56
C ASP A 184 15.27 10.75 -0.23
N GLU A 185 15.04 10.72 -1.55
CA GLU A 185 15.32 11.86 -2.43
C GLU A 185 14.31 12.99 -2.24
N VAL A 186 13.01 12.67 -2.14
CA VAL A 186 11.95 13.67 -2.12
C VAL A 186 11.98 14.52 -0.86
N ALA A 187 12.37 13.95 0.29
CA ALA A 187 12.39 14.68 1.55
C ALA A 187 13.34 15.89 1.51
N LYS A 188 14.47 15.77 0.80
CA LYS A 188 15.44 16.87 0.63
C LYS A 188 14.94 17.90 -0.40
N LEU A 189 14.53 17.43 -1.57
CA LEU A 189 14.09 18.29 -2.67
C LEU A 189 12.80 19.05 -2.33
N ALA A 190 11.88 18.44 -1.60
CA ALA A 190 10.64 19.08 -1.17
C ALA A 190 10.93 20.23 -0.19
N LYS A 191 11.90 20.08 0.72
CA LYS A 191 12.31 21.18 1.62
C LYS A 191 12.87 22.37 0.86
N GLU A 192 13.69 22.13 -0.17
CA GLU A 192 14.19 23.19 -1.07
C GLU A 192 13.06 23.91 -1.83
N LYS A 193 11.92 23.23 -2.04
CA LYS A 193 10.70 23.79 -2.64
C LYS A 193 9.71 24.38 -1.62
N GLY A 194 10.15 24.55 -0.38
CA GLY A 194 9.36 25.18 0.69
C GLY A 194 8.31 24.27 1.31
N VAL A 195 8.45 22.95 1.20
CA VAL A 195 7.61 21.98 1.91
C VAL A 195 8.17 21.76 3.32
N ASN A 196 7.34 22.00 4.32
CA ASN A 196 7.67 21.79 5.73
C ASN A 196 7.31 20.37 6.14
N PHE A 197 8.29 19.63 6.66
CA PHE A 197 8.07 18.34 7.31
C PHE A 197 7.93 18.62 8.80
N VAL A 198 6.75 18.35 9.34
CA VAL A 198 6.41 18.61 10.74
C VAL A 198 6.30 17.29 11.49
N PRO A 199 6.83 17.19 12.71
CA PRO A 199 6.68 15.96 13.50
C PRO A 199 5.21 15.68 13.76
N SER A 200 4.87 14.40 13.95
CA SER A 200 3.55 14.05 14.47
C SER A 200 3.33 14.65 15.87
N ASN A 201 2.07 14.80 16.26
CA ASN A 201 1.69 15.19 17.60
C ASN A 201 1.15 13.99 18.40
N PRO A 202 1.26 13.99 19.74
CA PRO A 202 0.87 12.85 20.57
C PRO A 202 -0.60 12.42 20.43
N GLU A 203 -1.51 13.35 20.17
CA GLU A 203 -2.94 13.05 20.01
C GLU A 203 -3.19 12.25 18.72
N LEU A 204 -2.56 12.66 17.62
CA LEU A 204 -2.63 11.94 16.35
C LEU A 204 -2.01 10.53 16.45
N SER A 205 -0.84 10.40 17.10
CA SER A 205 -0.22 9.09 17.33
C SER A 205 -1.06 8.18 18.23
N ALA A 206 -1.72 8.73 19.26
CA ALA A 206 -2.64 7.99 20.12
C ALA A 206 -3.88 7.52 19.35
N LEU A 207 -4.47 8.41 18.54
CA LEU A 207 -5.61 8.09 17.69
C LEU A 207 -5.28 7.00 16.67
N LYS A 208 -4.07 7.05 16.08
CA LYS A 208 -3.58 6.05 15.13
C LYS A 208 -3.39 4.69 15.81
N SER A 209 -2.87 4.68 17.05
CA SER A 209 -2.74 3.46 17.84
C SER A 209 -4.11 2.81 18.10
N GLN A 210 -5.09 3.59 18.57
CA GLN A 210 -6.47 3.10 18.78
C GLN A 210 -7.09 2.56 17.49
N PHE A 211 -6.95 3.28 16.38
CA PHE A 211 -7.44 2.83 15.07
C PHE A 211 -6.80 1.49 14.65
N THR A 212 -5.52 1.30 14.93
CA THR A 212 -4.78 0.08 14.58
C THR A 212 -5.18 -1.11 15.46
N GLU A 213 -5.42 -0.88 16.76
CA GLU A 213 -5.89 -1.91 17.70
C GLU A 213 -7.24 -2.50 17.28
N GLU A 214 -8.15 -1.68 16.78
CA GLU A 214 -9.48 -2.09 16.32
C GLU A 214 -9.49 -2.57 14.85
N LEU A 215 -8.38 -2.45 14.14
CA LEU A 215 -8.33 -2.65 12.69
C LEU A 215 -8.78 -4.04 12.28
N ASN A 216 -8.25 -5.10 12.91
CA ASN A 216 -8.55 -6.48 12.51
C ASN A 216 -10.03 -6.80 12.64
N VAL A 217 -10.63 -6.43 13.77
CA VAL A 217 -12.05 -6.67 14.05
C VAL A 217 -12.91 -5.85 13.10
N SER A 218 -12.59 -4.55 12.93
CA SER A 218 -13.36 -3.68 12.05
C SER A 218 -13.28 -4.10 10.58
N GLN A 219 -12.11 -4.50 10.08
CA GLN A 219 -11.93 -4.94 8.70
C GLN A 219 -12.54 -6.31 8.44
N ALA A 220 -12.51 -7.23 9.41
CA ALA A 220 -13.23 -8.50 9.31
C ALA A 220 -14.74 -8.26 9.12
N GLU A 221 -15.34 -7.37 9.91
CA GLU A 221 -16.77 -7.05 9.79
C GLU A 221 -17.12 -6.33 8.48
N VAL A 222 -16.25 -5.43 8.02
CA VAL A 222 -16.41 -4.77 6.71
C VAL A 222 -16.30 -5.79 5.57
N ALA A 223 -15.37 -6.73 5.65
CA ALA A 223 -15.17 -7.79 4.66
C ALA A 223 -16.37 -8.75 4.61
N LYS A 224 -16.93 -9.15 5.76
CA LYS A 224 -18.18 -9.95 5.82
C LYS A 224 -19.32 -9.26 5.09
N LYS A 225 -19.50 -7.95 5.31
CA LYS A 225 -20.53 -7.14 4.61
C LYS A 225 -20.33 -7.08 3.10
N ARG A 226 -19.10 -7.28 2.61
CA ARG A 226 -18.77 -7.37 1.18
C ARG A 226 -18.89 -8.79 0.62
N GLY A 227 -19.26 -9.77 1.44
CA GLY A 227 -19.41 -11.16 1.05
C GLY A 227 -18.10 -11.96 1.07
N VAL A 228 -17.03 -11.46 1.70
CA VAL A 228 -15.81 -12.23 1.93
C VAL A 228 -16.13 -13.37 2.89
N LYS A 229 -15.76 -14.59 2.52
CA LYS A 229 -15.91 -15.77 3.37
C LYS A 229 -14.68 -15.88 4.27
N ASP A 230 -14.91 -16.09 5.56
CA ASP A 230 -13.84 -16.29 6.56
C ASP A 230 -12.72 -15.22 6.45
N PRO A 231 -13.06 -13.92 6.57
CA PRO A 231 -12.06 -12.86 6.45
C PRO A 231 -10.97 -12.94 7.52
N GLU A 232 -11.26 -13.54 8.68
CA GLU A 232 -10.27 -13.81 9.72
C GLU A 232 -9.11 -14.67 9.20
N ALA A 233 -9.39 -15.69 8.38
CA ALA A 233 -8.33 -16.50 7.74
C ALA A 233 -7.49 -15.69 6.74
N VAL A 234 -8.10 -14.76 6.00
CA VAL A 234 -7.36 -13.88 5.07
C VAL A 234 -6.48 -12.91 5.85
N ILE A 235 -6.99 -12.31 6.92
CA ILE A 235 -6.24 -11.43 7.80
C ILE A 235 -5.05 -12.17 8.42
N ASP A 236 -5.27 -13.38 8.95
CA ASP A 236 -4.22 -14.22 9.53
C ASP A 236 -3.12 -14.55 8.50
N ALA A 237 -3.50 -14.87 7.25
CA ALA A 237 -2.54 -15.10 6.17
C ALA A 237 -1.67 -13.87 5.87
N ILE A 238 -2.26 -12.66 5.87
CA ILE A 238 -1.53 -11.40 5.69
C ILE A 238 -0.55 -11.18 6.85
N LEU A 239 -1.03 -11.26 8.10
CA LEU A 239 -0.23 -10.96 9.29
C LEU A 239 0.94 -11.93 9.46
N LYS A 240 0.70 -13.24 9.25
CA LYS A 240 1.77 -14.26 9.28
C LYS A 240 2.80 -14.04 8.18
N SER A 241 2.36 -13.62 6.99
CA SER A 241 3.27 -13.30 5.90
C SER A 241 4.10 -12.05 6.22
N LEU A 242 3.49 -11.00 6.78
CA LEU A 242 4.22 -9.81 7.23
C LEU A 242 5.30 -10.18 8.25
N GLU A 243 4.94 -10.90 9.31
CA GLU A 243 5.89 -11.33 10.35
C GLU A 243 7.04 -12.17 9.78
N LYS A 244 6.73 -13.08 8.83
CA LYS A 244 7.74 -13.88 8.14
C LYS A 244 8.69 -12.99 7.35
N TRP A 245 8.17 -12.04 6.58
CA TRP A 245 8.99 -11.19 5.70
C TRP A 245 9.81 -10.15 6.46
N GLU A 246 9.32 -9.66 7.61
CA GLU A 246 10.12 -8.86 8.54
C GLU A 246 11.36 -9.64 9.01
N LYS A 247 11.18 -10.91 9.40
CA LYS A 247 12.30 -11.79 9.80
C LYS A 247 13.28 -12.04 8.65
N ILE A 248 12.77 -12.25 7.43
CA ILE A 248 13.61 -12.46 6.25
C ILE A 248 14.44 -11.21 5.94
N VAL A 249 13.82 -10.02 5.93
CA VAL A 249 14.53 -8.75 5.68
C VAL A 249 15.57 -8.50 6.77
N ALA A 250 15.26 -8.80 8.04
CA ALA A 250 16.22 -8.71 9.13
C ALA A 250 17.40 -9.70 8.99
N GLU A 251 17.16 -10.89 8.42
CA GLU A 251 18.18 -11.93 8.19
C GLU A 251 19.11 -11.58 7.02
N VAL A 252 18.56 -11.22 5.86
CA VAL A 252 19.34 -11.06 4.63
C VAL A 252 19.81 -9.61 4.39
N GLY A 253 19.26 -8.67 5.17
CA GLY A 253 19.47 -7.23 5.02
C GLY A 253 18.61 -6.62 3.91
N TYR A 254 18.67 -5.29 3.81
CA TYR A 254 18.02 -4.52 2.74
C TYR A 254 18.80 -4.63 1.42
N ASP A 255 18.95 -5.87 0.94
CA ASP A 255 19.73 -6.26 -0.24
C ASP A 255 18.78 -6.74 -1.34
N GLN A 256 18.70 -5.98 -2.42
CA GLN A 256 17.71 -6.17 -3.48
C GLN A 256 17.80 -7.57 -4.11
N ASP A 257 19.01 -8.07 -4.37
CA ASP A 257 19.22 -9.34 -5.05
C ASP A 257 18.91 -10.51 -4.12
N LYS A 258 19.38 -10.47 -2.87
CA LYS A 258 19.04 -11.50 -1.88
C LYS A 258 17.54 -11.56 -1.61
N LEU A 259 16.87 -10.42 -1.53
CA LEU A 259 15.41 -10.39 -1.30
C LEU A 259 14.62 -10.91 -2.50
N ALA A 260 15.08 -10.62 -3.72
CA ALA A 260 14.51 -11.22 -4.93
C ALA A 260 14.67 -12.76 -4.93
N ASP A 261 15.86 -13.25 -4.57
CA ASP A 261 16.12 -14.70 -4.43
C ASP A 261 15.26 -15.33 -3.33
N ARG A 262 15.07 -14.66 -2.19
CA ARG A 262 14.15 -15.10 -1.15
C ARG A 262 12.71 -15.13 -1.65
N LEU A 263 12.25 -14.12 -2.40
CA LEU A 263 10.88 -14.09 -2.92
C LEU A 263 10.66 -15.19 -3.95
N TYR A 264 11.66 -15.50 -4.76
CA TYR A 264 11.61 -16.66 -5.66
C TYR A 264 11.52 -17.99 -4.88
N THR A 265 12.46 -18.23 -3.96
CA THR A 265 12.56 -19.51 -3.23
C THR A 265 11.39 -19.74 -2.26
N GLU A 266 10.89 -18.68 -1.63
CA GLU A 266 9.81 -18.77 -0.66
C GLU A 266 8.42 -18.81 -1.30
N VAL A 267 8.26 -18.24 -2.50
CA VAL A 267 6.95 -18.03 -3.14
C VAL A 267 6.89 -18.59 -4.56
N PHE A 268 7.61 -17.98 -5.50
CA PHE A 268 7.40 -18.27 -6.94
C PHE A 268 7.86 -19.66 -7.37
N SER A 269 8.81 -20.28 -6.66
CA SER A 269 9.17 -21.68 -6.88
C SER A 269 8.11 -22.69 -6.43
N LYS A 270 7.09 -22.23 -5.67
CA LYS A 270 6.03 -23.07 -5.10
C LYS A 270 4.67 -22.92 -5.81
N ILE A 271 4.50 -21.87 -6.62
CA ILE A 271 3.25 -21.66 -7.38
C ILE A 271 3.19 -22.55 -8.62
N LYS A 272 1.98 -22.92 -9.01
CA LYS A 272 1.70 -23.80 -10.16
C LYS A 272 0.90 -23.03 -11.20
N TYR A 273 1.58 -22.45 -12.18
CA TYR A 273 1.02 -21.71 -13.33
C TYR A 273 1.33 -22.37 -14.67
#